data_AF-A0A1T4R887-F1
#
_entry.id   AF-A0A1T4R887-F1
#
_cell.length_a   1.000
_cell.length_b   1.000
_cell.length_c   1.000
_cell.angle_alpha   90.00
_cell.angle_beta   90.00
_cell.angle_gamma   90.00
#
_symmetry.space_group_name_H-M   'P 1'
#
loop_
_entity.id
_entity.type
_entity.pdbx_description
1 polymer ?
#
loop_
_entity_poly.entity_id
_entity_poly.type
_entity_poly.pdbx_seq_one_letter_code
_entity_poly.pdbx_strand_id
1 'polypeptide(L)'
;MRGIGDIQVVTSPCRRDILDGGYRYGGDPPVGLSREEIMGLVERILENDQNGVESEEEMARLERGVLCPYVTGLIYHPNRYVEGREELSPEEIAEIAMRYEPIAL
;
A
#
# COMPACT_ATOMS: atom_id res chain seq x y z
N MET A 1 -10.57 16.66 -57.36
CA MET A 1 -10.13 17.14 -56.03
C MET A 1 -9.36 16.00 -55.36
N ARG A 2 -8.02 16.09 -55.33
CA ARG A 2 -7.15 15.12 -54.61
C ARG A 2 -6.74 15.79 -53.31
N GLY A 3 -7.33 15.35 -52.20
CA GLY A 3 -6.85 15.65 -50.85
C GLY A 3 -6.22 14.38 -50.30
N ILE A 4 -4.89 14.32 -50.33
CA ILE A 4 -4.09 13.25 -49.74
C ILE A 4 -3.89 13.68 -48.29
N GLY A 5 -4.66 13.07 -47.38
CA GLY A 5 -4.54 13.29 -45.95
C GLY A 5 -3.60 12.25 -45.35
N ASP A 6 -2.60 12.76 -44.64
CA ASP A 6 -1.48 12.09 -44.00
C ASP A 6 -1.78 10.74 -43.33
N ILE A 7 -0.82 9.85 -43.54
CA ILE A 7 -0.61 8.62 -42.80
C ILE A 7 0.07 9.01 -41.47
N GLN A 8 -0.56 8.70 -40.34
CA GLN A 8 0.19 8.40 -39.12
C GLN A 8 0.02 6.92 -38.77
N VAL A 9 1.19 6.29 -38.67
CA VAL A 9 1.48 4.88 -38.46
C VAL A 9 1.60 4.65 -36.96
N VAL A 10 1.06 3.53 -36.48
CA VAL A 10 1.42 2.75 -35.27
C VAL A 10 1.28 3.46 -33.91
N THR A 11 0.91 2.87 -32.78
CA THR A 11 0.88 1.52 -32.19
C THR A 11 -0.32 1.52 -31.22
N SER A 12 -1.14 0.49 -31.04
CA SER A 12 -0.81 -0.72 -30.30
C SER A 12 -2.01 -1.67 -30.35
N PRO A 13 -1.81 -2.94 -30.76
CA PRO A 13 -2.80 -4.00 -30.64
C PRO A 13 -2.61 -4.77 -29.33
N CYS A 14 -3.63 -5.58 -28.99
CA CYS A 14 -3.63 -6.67 -27.98
C CYS A 14 -3.85 -6.24 -26.52
N ARG A 15 -4.97 -6.58 -25.87
CA ARG A 15 -5.42 -7.93 -25.43
C ARG A 15 -4.58 -8.46 -24.26
N ARG A 16 -5.16 -8.49 -23.06
CA ARG A 16 -5.08 -9.65 -22.14
C ARG A 16 -6.06 -9.50 -20.97
N ASP A 17 -6.99 -10.42 -20.87
CA ASP A 17 -7.49 -10.96 -19.61
C ASP A 17 -6.35 -11.11 -18.60
N ILE A 18 -6.49 -10.52 -17.41
CA ILE A 18 -5.86 -11.01 -16.17
C ILE A 18 -6.82 -10.71 -15.01
N LEU A 19 -7.90 -11.49 -14.91
CA LEU A 19 -8.33 -11.99 -13.61
C LEU A 19 -7.47 -13.25 -13.36
N ASP A 20 -6.20 -13.08 -13.03
CA ASP A 20 -5.30 -14.16 -12.62
C ASP A 20 -4.19 -13.58 -11.72
N GLY A 21 -4.15 -14.03 -10.49
CA GLY A 21 -3.21 -13.54 -9.48
C GLY A 21 -3.93 -13.43 -8.14
N GLY A 22 -4.53 -14.51 -7.64
CA GLY A 22 -3.71 -15.60 -7.13
C GLY A 22 -3.01 -15.09 -5.88
N TYR A 23 -3.53 -15.45 -4.71
CA TYR A 23 -2.86 -15.34 -3.42
C TYR A 23 -1.49 -16.03 -3.50
N ARG A 24 -0.49 -15.34 -4.04
CA ARG A 24 0.88 -15.81 -4.08
C ARG A 24 1.47 -15.56 -2.70
N TYR A 25 1.33 -16.55 -1.84
CA TYR A 25 2.20 -16.75 -0.66
C TYR A 25 3.62 -17.09 -1.11
N GLY A 26 4.28 -16.19 -1.86
CA GLY A 26 5.60 -16.49 -2.42
C GLY A 26 6.29 -15.28 -3.01
N GLY A 27 7.16 -14.66 -2.20
CA GLY A 27 8.55 -14.56 -2.62
C GLY A 27 9.12 -13.21 -3.03
N ASP A 28 8.46 -12.08 -2.76
CA ASP A 28 9.13 -10.78 -2.85
C ASP A 28 9.71 -10.40 -1.47
N PRO A 29 11.03 -10.10 -1.35
CA PRO A 29 11.58 -9.56 -0.11
C PRO A 29 10.88 -8.22 0.22
N PRO A 30 10.82 -7.79 1.49
CA PRO A 30 10.19 -6.53 1.87
C PRO A 30 10.94 -5.38 1.18
N VAL A 31 10.46 -4.96 0.02
CA VAL A 31 11.02 -3.80 -0.69
C VAL A 31 10.41 -2.59 0.03
N GLY A 32 11.22 -2.01 0.92
CA GLY A 32 10.82 -0.99 1.87
C GLY A 32 10.09 0.16 1.20
N LEU A 33 8.81 0.28 1.53
CA LEU A 33 8.03 1.46 1.19
C LEU A 33 8.73 2.68 1.79
N SER A 34 8.80 3.75 0.99
CA SER A 34 9.24 5.03 1.49
C SER A 34 8.27 5.57 2.54
N ARG A 35 8.73 6.47 3.40
CA ARG A 35 7.88 7.13 4.41
C ARG A 35 6.60 7.70 3.79
N GLU A 36 6.75 8.35 2.63
CA GLU A 36 5.66 8.97 1.89
C GLU A 36 4.64 7.94 1.38
N GLU A 37 5.10 6.79 0.90
CA GLU A 37 4.22 5.70 0.47
C GLU A 37 3.48 5.05 1.65
N ILE A 38 4.16 4.86 2.78
CA ILE A 38 3.52 4.36 4.01
C ILE A 38 2.44 5.34 4.46
N MET A 39 2.76 6.63 4.55
CA MET A 39 1.80 7.67 4.93
C MET A 39 0.59 7.68 3.99
N GLY A 40 0.81 7.66 2.68
CA GLY A 40 -0.27 7.66 1.69
C GLY A 40 -1.11 6.38 1.68
N LEU A 41 -0.56 5.23 2.09
CA LEU A 41 -1.35 4.02 2.32
C LEU A 41 -2.20 4.13 3.58
N VAL A 42 -1.60 4.59 4.68
CA VAL A 42 -2.31 4.76 5.97
C VAL A 42 -3.45 5.77 5.83
N GLU A 43 -3.21 6.90 5.15
CA GLU A 43 -4.23 7.92 4.91
C GLU A 43 -5.42 7.35 4.11
N ARG A 44 -5.16 6.61 3.04
CA ARG A 44 -6.21 5.93 2.26
C ARG A 44 -6.97 4.89 3.05
N ILE A 45 -6.28 4.12 3.90
CA ILE A 45 -6.93 3.13 4.77
C ILE A 45 -7.89 3.84 5.75
N LEU A 46 -7.45 4.94 6.37
CA LEU A 46 -8.29 5.72 7.29
C LEU A 46 -9.49 6.38 6.58
N GLU A 47 -9.27 6.92 5.38
CA GLU A 47 -10.34 7.52 4.58
C GLU A 47 -11.37 6.46 4.14
N ASN A 48 -10.91 5.31 3.67
CA ASN A 48 -11.77 4.21 3.28
C ASN A 48 -12.56 3.65 4.47
N ASP A 49 -11.94 3.52 5.65
CA ASP A 49 -12.61 3.08 6.89
C ASP A 49 -13.76 4.02 7.27
N GLN A 50 -13.53 5.34 7.19
CA GLN A 50 -14.57 6.36 7.41
C GLN A 50 -15.72 6.28 6.39
N ASN A 51 -15.41 5.89 5.16
CA ASN A 51 -16.37 5.73 4.08
C ASN A 51 -17.01 4.32 4.04
N GLY A 52 -16.63 3.41 4.94
CA GLY A 52 -17.12 2.02 4.97
C GLY A 52 -16.67 1.18 3.77
N VAL A 53 -15.52 1.51 3.17
CA VAL A 53 -14.92 0.82 2.03
C VAL A 53 -13.86 -0.15 2.52
N GLU A 54 -13.89 -1.39 2.02
CA GLU A 54 -12.87 -2.39 2.35
C GLU A 54 -11.50 -1.96 1.83
N SER A 55 -10.50 -2.01 2.71
CA SER A 55 -9.10 -1.63 2.42
C SER A 55 -8.14 -2.81 2.53
N GLU A 56 -8.63 -4.02 2.27
CA GLU A 56 -7.82 -5.24 2.42
C GLU A 56 -6.59 -5.23 1.51
N GLU A 57 -6.69 -4.66 0.31
CA GLU A 57 -5.56 -4.57 -0.63
C GLU A 57 -4.51 -3.56 -0.12
N GLU A 58 -4.94 -2.39 0.32
CA GLU A 58 -4.06 -1.36 0.88
C GLU A 58 -3.38 -1.84 2.15
N MET A 59 -4.12 -2.51 3.05
CA MET A 59 -3.56 -3.13 4.25
C MET A 59 -2.53 -4.20 3.89
N ALA A 60 -2.85 -5.09 2.96
CA ALA A 60 -1.93 -6.16 2.56
C ALA A 60 -0.69 -5.61 1.81
N ARG A 61 -0.79 -4.45 1.15
CA ARG A 61 0.38 -3.74 0.59
C ARG A 61 1.23 -3.13 1.70
N LEU A 62 0.60 -2.50 2.69
CA LEU A 62 1.28 -1.93 3.84
C LEU A 62 2.05 -3.00 4.62
N GLU A 63 1.41 -4.11 4.98
CA GLU A 63 2.03 -5.21 5.75
C GLU A 63 3.20 -5.88 5.03
N ARG A 64 3.16 -5.95 3.70
CA ARG A 64 4.28 -6.49 2.90
C ARG A 64 5.41 -5.49 2.71
N GLY A 65 5.10 -4.19 2.76
CA GLY A 65 6.02 -3.11 2.48
C GLY A 65 6.75 -2.54 3.70
N VAL A 66 6.31 -2.90 4.91
CA VAL A 66 6.99 -2.54 6.16
C VAL A 66 7.48 -3.79 6.90
N LEU A 67 8.57 -3.64 7.64
CA LEU A 67 9.09 -4.72 8.50
C LEU A 67 8.28 -4.91 9.78
N CYS A 68 7.47 -3.91 10.14
CA CYS A 68 6.68 -3.91 11.37
C CYS A 68 5.46 -4.85 11.26
N PRO A 69 5.43 -5.97 12.01
CA PRO A 69 4.35 -6.96 11.90
C PRO A 69 3.03 -6.49 12.53
N TYR A 70 3.03 -5.36 13.25
CA TYR A 70 1.87 -4.81 13.93
C TYR A 70 1.42 -3.46 13.37
N VAL A 71 1.82 -3.11 12.15
CA VAL A 71 1.47 -1.83 11.52
C VAL A 71 -0.04 -1.61 11.41
N THR A 72 -0.81 -2.65 11.09
CA THR A 72 -2.28 -2.62 11.10
C THR A 72 -2.83 -2.40 12.51
N GLY A 73 -2.18 -2.99 13.51
CA GLY A 73 -2.47 -2.74 14.91
C GLY A 73 -2.25 -1.29 15.34
N LEU A 74 -1.25 -0.59 14.78
CA LEU A 74 -1.04 0.84 15.05
C LEU A 74 -2.18 1.71 14.51
N ILE A 75 -2.82 1.30 13.41
CA ILE A 75 -3.93 2.02 12.79
C ILE A 75 -5.21 1.86 13.62
N TYR A 76 -5.61 0.62 13.91
CA TYR A 76 -6.91 0.35 14.55
C TYR A 76 -6.88 0.35 16.08
N HIS A 77 -5.72 0.04 16.67
CA HIS A 77 -5.56 -0.12 18.12
C HIS A 77 -4.24 0.51 18.60
N PRO A 78 -3.99 1.81 18.33
CA PRO A 78 -2.74 2.47 18.69
C PRO A 78 -2.41 2.37 20.18
N ASN A 79 -3.43 2.43 21.05
CA ASN A 79 -3.29 2.32 22.51
C ASN A 79 -2.65 1.00 23.00
N ARG A 80 -2.68 -0.05 22.17
CA ARG A 80 -2.08 -1.35 22.47
C ARG A 80 -0.57 -1.36 22.27
N TYR A 81 -0.06 -0.45 21.44
CA TYR A 81 1.34 -0.40 21.01
C TYR A 81 2.06 0.87 21.47
N VAL A 82 1.31 1.96 21.69
CA VAL A 82 1.82 3.24 22.16
C VAL A 82 1.01 3.66 23.39
N GLU A 83 1.68 3.70 24.55
CA GLU A 83 1.04 4.00 25.82
C GLU A 83 0.43 5.41 25.83
N GLY A 84 -0.85 5.50 26.19
CA GLY A 84 -1.57 6.77 26.30
C GLY A 84 -1.95 7.44 24.98
N ARG A 85 -1.90 6.73 23.84
CA ARG A 85 -2.33 7.25 22.53
C ARG A 85 -3.60 6.55 22.03
N GLU A 86 -4.67 7.32 21.84
CA GLU A 86 -5.94 6.82 21.27
C GLU A 86 -5.98 6.86 19.74
N GLU A 87 -5.22 7.78 19.13
CA GLU A 87 -5.10 7.93 17.69
C GLU A 87 -3.63 8.27 17.35
N LEU A 88 -3.14 7.77 16.21
CA LEU A 88 -1.82 8.11 15.67
C LEU A 88 -2.00 8.73 14.29
N SER A 89 -1.23 9.78 14.02
CA SER A 89 -1.18 10.35 12.68
C SER A 89 -0.52 9.36 11.69
N PRO A 90 -0.83 9.44 10.38
CA PRO A 90 -0.16 8.64 9.35
C PRO A 90 1.37 8.79 9.40
N GLU A 91 1.83 9.98 9.77
CA GLU A 91 3.24 10.30 9.97
C GLU A 91 3.85 9.51 11.13
N GLU A 92 3.24 9.53 12.31
CA GLU A 92 3.71 8.77 13.49
C GLU A 92 3.72 7.26 13.20
N ILE A 93 2.71 6.75 12.51
CA ILE A 93 2.63 5.32 12.13
C ILE A 93 3.79 4.95 11.20
N ALA A 94 4.08 5.78 10.20
CA ALA A 94 5.19 5.55 9.29
C ALA A 94 6.54 5.55 10.04
N GLU A 95 6.74 6.49 10.95
CA GLU A 95 7.98 6.56 11.74
C GLU A 95 8.18 5.34 12.65
N ILE A 96 7.11 4.89 13.32
CA ILE A 96 7.15 3.68 14.16
C ILE A 96 7.41 2.44 13.29
N ALA A 97 6.74 2.33 12.14
CA ALA A 97 6.90 1.20 11.23
C ALA A 97 8.32 1.12 10.65
N MET A 98 8.94 2.27 10.33
CA MET A 98 10.30 2.35 9.82
C MET A 98 11.37 2.14 10.90
N ARG A 99 11.09 2.54 12.14
CA ARG A 99 12.00 2.33 13.29
C ARG A 99 11.96 0.90 13.83
N TYR A 100 11.01 0.09 13.38
CA TYR A 100 10.92 -1.28 13.84
C TYR A 100 12.14 -2.09 13.34
N GLU A 101 13.03 -2.41 14.26
CA GLU A 101 14.15 -3.32 14.03
C GLU A 101 13.76 -4.71 14.55
N PRO A 102 13.68 -5.74 13.69
CA PRO A 102 13.45 -7.10 14.17
C PRO A 102 14.62 -7.52 15.06
N ILE A 103 14.32 -7.87 16.31
CA ILE A 103 15.31 -8.45 17.22
C ILE A 103 15.68 -9.80 16.63
N ALA A 104 16.91 -9.94 16.16
CA ALA A 104 17.48 -11.23 15.79
C ALA A 104 17.61 -12.07 17.07
N LEU A 105 16.61 -12.91 17.34
CA LEU A 105 16.61 -13.91 18.40
C LEU A 105 17.43 -15.14 18.00
#